data_AF-A0A1H0QN00-F1
#
_entry.id   AF-A0A1H0QN00-F1
#
_cell.length_a   1.000
_cell.length_b   1.000
_cell.length_c   1.000
_cell.angle_alpha   90.00
_cell.angle_beta   90.00
_cell.angle_gamma   90.00
#
_symmetry.space_group_name_H-M   'P 1'
#
loop_
_entity.id
_entity.type
_entity.pdbx_description
1 polymer ?
#
loop_
_entity_poly.entity_id
_entity_poly.type
_entity_poly.pdbx_seq_one_letter_code
_entity_poly.pdbx_strand_id
1 'polypeptide(L)'
;MEDNLHLEKLIKIVNATPRSCFGEEIIKYIDVNKYLLWLCGVVCTQNCDGFIHNYALHRNGKTRLYEMIPWDYDATWGRNVYGGIMEYDYVPIEGYNTLSARLLDVKEYRNQYRLILEQTLETTFTVAALEPKIRDLYSYLTPYVFLDPHKKNLIDNFDLEPEFILRFVADRSRYLRNHLKDLL
;
A
#
# COMPACT_ATOMS: atom_id res chain seq x y z
N MET A 1 -25.18 -8.28 14.07
CA MET A 1 -24.74 -9.02 15.29
C MET A 1 -23.68 -10.06 14.93
N GLU A 2 -23.96 -11.00 14.00
CA GLU A 2 -23.00 -12.05 13.59
C GLU A 2 -21.67 -11.53 13.00
N ASP A 3 -21.72 -10.50 12.15
CA ASP A 3 -20.48 -9.92 11.57
C ASP A 3 -19.54 -9.32 12.63
N ASN A 4 -20.10 -8.70 13.69
CA ASN A 4 -19.31 -8.16 14.80
C ASN A 4 -18.56 -9.28 15.53
N LEU A 5 -19.21 -10.44 15.74
CA LEU A 5 -18.56 -11.59 16.38
C LEU A 5 -17.37 -12.12 15.56
N HIS A 6 -17.49 -12.14 14.24
CA HIS A 6 -16.39 -12.57 13.37
C HIS A 6 -15.22 -11.59 13.40
N LEU A 7 -15.50 -10.29 13.37
CA LEU A 7 -14.48 -9.26 13.44
C LEU A 7 -13.79 -9.22 14.80
N GLU A 8 -14.55 -9.29 15.90
CA GLU A 8 -14.00 -9.40 17.25
C GLU A 8 -13.11 -10.64 17.39
N LYS A 9 -13.52 -11.77 16.81
CA LYS A 9 -12.71 -12.98 16.79
C LYS A 9 -11.41 -12.77 16.02
N LEU A 10 -11.46 -12.13 14.85
CA LEU A 10 -10.26 -11.79 14.09
C LEU A 10 -9.30 -10.94 14.95
N ILE A 11 -9.79 -9.87 15.55
CA ILE A 11 -8.99 -8.96 16.39
C ILE A 11 -8.34 -9.72 17.55
N LYS A 12 -9.08 -10.62 18.21
CA LYS A 12 -8.54 -11.49 19.27
C LYS A 12 -7.45 -12.41 18.75
N ILE A 13 -7.65 -13.08 17.61
CA ILE A 13 -6.65 -13.97 17.01
C ILE A 13 -5.37 -13.22 16.66
N VAL A 14 -5.49 -12.02 16.07
CA VAL A 14 -4.33 -11.19 15.72
C VAL A 14 -3.50 -10.81 16.94
N ASN A 15 -4.16 -10.43 18.04
CA ASN A 15 -3.47 -9.87 19.21
C ASN A 15 -3.10 -10.90 20.28
N ALA A 16 -3.84 -12.00 20.43
CA ALA A 16 -3.69 -12.93 21.55
C ALA A 16 -3.07 -14.29 21.19
N THR A 17 -3.03 -14.67 19.90
CA THR A 17 -2.42 -15.95 19.52
C THR A 17 -0.91 -15.91 19.83
N PRO A 18 -0.33 -16.94 20.48
CA PRO A 18 1.11 -16.99 20.74
C PRO A 18 1.95 -16.99 19.45
N ARG A 19 3.17 -16.44 19.53
CA ARG A 19 4.11 -16.37 18.39
C ARG A 19 4.32 -17.71 17.70
N SER A 20 4.53 -18.77 18.47
CA SER A 20 4.78 -20.14 17.96
C SER A 20 3.63 -20.73 17.14
N CYS A 21 2.41 -20.24 17.32
CA CYS A 21 1.21 -20.77 16.67
C CYS A 21 0.58 -19.76 15.70
N PHE A 22 1.14 -18.56 15.59
CA PHE A 22 0.48 -17.46 14.87
C PHE A 22 0.28 -17.78 13.39
N GLY A 23 1.31 -18.29 12.72
CA GLY A 23 1.23 -18.58 11.29
C GLY A 23 0.16 -19.61 10.95
N GLU A 24 0.12 -20.72 11.69
CA GLU A 24 -0.87 -21.78 11.46
C GLU A 24 -2.30 -21.36 11.81
N GLU A 25 -2.48 -20.44 12.76
CA GLU A 25 -3.80 -19.98 13.16
C GLU A 25 -4.34 -18.86 12.26
N ILE A 26 -3.51 -17.87 11.89
CA ILE A 26 -3.97 -16.68 11.17
C ILE A 26 -4.52 -16.99 9.77
N ILE A 27 -3.98 -18.02 9.11
CA ILE A 27 -4.42 -18.46 7.76
C ILE A 27 -5.88 -18.95 7.73
N LYS A 28 -6.46 -19.26 8.90
CA LYS A 28 -7.87 -19.66 9.02
C LYS A 28 -8.81 -18.46 8.98
N TYR A 29 -8.28 -17.24 9.10
CA TYR A 29 -9.07 -16.00 9.21
C TYR A 29 -8.72 -14.95 8.17
N ILE A 30 -7.47 -14.90 7.68
CA ILE A 30 -7.01 -13.91 6.69
C ILE A 30 -6.46 -14.63 5.47
N ASP A 31 -6.75 -14.10 4.28
CA ASP A 31 -6.01 -14.43 3.07
C ASP A 31 -4.64 -13.72 3.12
N VAL A 32 -3.64 -14.42 3.66
CA VAL A 32 -2.30 -13.86 3.90
C VAL A 32 -1.67 -13.33 2.61
N ASN A 33 -1.86 -14.01 1.49
CA ASN A 33 -1.31 -13.56 0.22
C ASN A 33 -1.90 -12.20 -0.20
N LYS A 34 -3.24 -12.04 -0.11
CA LYS A 34 -3.88 -10.76 -0.42
C LYS A 34 -3.51 -9.67 0.57
N TYR A 35 -3.33 -10.00 1.84
CA TYR A 35 -2.85 -9.04 2.83
C TYR A 35 -1.45 -8.54 2.49
N LEU A 36 -0.52 -9.43 2.15
CA LEU A 36 0.85 -9.05 1.78
C LEU A 36 0.91 -8.25 0.48
N LEU A 37 0.02 -8.52 -0.48
CA LEU A 37 -0.16 -7.70 -1.68
C LEU A 37 -0.67 -6.28 -1.34
N TRP A 38 -1.64 -6.17 -0.44
CA TRP A 38 -2.11 -4.88 0.06
C TRP A 38 -0.98 -4.12 0.78
N LEU A 39 -0.22 -4.80 1.64
CA LEU A 39 0.92 -4.22 2.35
C LEU A 39 1.98 -3.70 1.36
N CYS A 40 2.28 -4.48 0.32
CA CYS A 40 3.17 -4.08 -0.77
C CYS A 40 2.67 -2.80 -1.45
N GLY A 41 1.36 -2.72 -1.74
CA GLY A 41 0.72 -1.53 -2.30
C GLY A 41 0.90 -0.29 -1.42
N VAL A 42 0.55 -0.40 -0.12
CA VAL A 42 0.66 0.71 0.84
C VAL A 42 2.10 1.20 0.97
N VAL A 43 3.05 0.27 1.04
CA VAL A 43 4.50 0.56 1.15
C VAL A 43 5.03 1.21 -0.13
N CYS A 44 4.58 0.79 -1.32
CA CYS A 44 5.00 1.39 -2.58
C CYS A 44 4.45 2.81 -2.76
N THR A 45 3.17 3.03 -2.47
CA THR A 45 2.53 4.35 -2.67
C THR A 45 2.78 5.33 -1.51
N GLN A 46 3.26 4.85 -0.36
CA GLN A 46 3.42 5.60 0.89
C GLN A 46 2.14 6.24 1.42
N ASN A 47 1.01 5.52 1.40
CA ASN A 47 -0.14 5.97 2.17
C ASN A 47 0.15 5.74 3.67
N CYS A 48 0.59 6.78 4.37
CA CYS A 48 0.99 6.70 5.78
C CYS A 48 -0.17 6.35 6.72
N ASP A 49 -1.38 6.76 6.36
CA ASP A 49 -2.59 6.44 7.14
C ASP A 49 -3.26 5.13 6.68
N GLY A 50 -2.72 4.54 5.60
CA GLY A 50 -3.20 3.30 5.00
C GLY A 50 -3.17 2.11 5.95
N PHE A 51 -2.34 2.12 7.00
CA PHE A 51 -2.16 0.95 7.88
C PHE A 51 -3.23 0.79 8.95
N ILE A 52 -3.96 1.86 9.29
CA ILE A 52 -4.95 1.88 10.38
C ILE A 52 -6.29 2.54 10.00
N HIS A 53 -6.37 3.28 8.89
CA HIS A 53 -7.61 3.92 8.44
C HIS A 53 -8.04 3.50 7.04
N ASN A 54 -7.25 3.84 6.02
CA ASN A 54 -7.64 3.94 4.61
C ASN A 54 -7.82 2.58 3.89
N TYR A 55 -8.66 1.72 4.48
CA TYR A 55 -9.04 0.42 3.97
C TYR A 55 -10.43 -0.03 4.46
N ALA A 56 -11.05 -0.92 3.70
CA ALA A 56 -12.20 -1.71 4.13
C ALA A 56 -11.79 -3.17 4.38
N LEU A 57 -12.45 -3.81 5.34
CA LEU A 57 -12.35 -5.24 5.58
C LEU A 57 -13.47 -5.96 4.83
N HIS A 58 -13.10 -6.82 3.88
CA HIS A 58 -14.06 -7.70 3.23
C HIS A 58 -13.87 -9.13 3.70
N ARG A 59 -14.94 -9.76 4.19
CA ARG A 59 -14.95 -11.19 4.50
C ARG A 59 -15.61 -11.96 3.36
N ASN A 60 -14.79 -12.70 2.62
CA ASN A 60 -15.25 -13.40 1.44
C ASN A 60 -16.35 -14.45 1.77
N GLY A 61 -17.48 -14.40 1.07
CA GLY A 61 -18.61 -15.30 1.33
C GLY A 61 -18.33 -16.79 1.09
N LYS A 62 -17.33 -17.13 0.27
CA LYS A 62 -16.95 -18.51 -0.04
C LYS A 62 -15.83 -19.01 0.86
N THR A 63 -14.70 -18.31 0.91
CA THR A 63 -13.53 -18.75 1.69
C THR A 63 -13.65 -18.43 3.17
N ARG A 64 -14.53 -17.48 3.53
CA ARG A 64 -14.72 -16.96 4.90
C ARG A 64 -13.49 -16.26 5.48
N LEU A 65 -12.48 -16.00 4.65
CA LEU A 65 -11.27 -15.25 5.00
C LEU A 65 -11.48 -13.75 4.78
N TYR A 66 -10.79 -12.95 5.60
CA TYR A 66 -10.71 -11.50 5.47
C TYR A 66 -9.63 -11.10 4.45
N GLU A 67 -9.91 -10.04 3.69
CA GLU A 67 -9.00 -9.39 2.74
C GLU A 67 -9.16 -7.86 2.80
N MET A 68 -8.06 -7.14 2.57
CA MET A 68 -8.03 -5.68 2.69
C MET A 68 -8.32 -5.05 1.34
N ILE A 69 -9.15 -4.02 1.33
CA ILE A 69 -9.45 -3.24 0.13
C ILE A 69 -9.01 -1.79 0.39
N PRO A 70 -8.08 -1.23 -0.38
CA PRO A 70 -7.63 0.15 -0.17
C PRO A 70 -8.73 1.15 -0.48
N TRP A 71 -8.74 2.27 0.24
CA TRP A 71 -9.64 3.40 0.04
C TRP A 71 -8.87 4.69 0.30
N ASP A 72 -9.16 5.79 -0.40
CA ASP A 72 -8.59 7.13 -0.13
C ASP A 72 -7.04 7.19 -0.20
N TYR A 73 -6.51 7.20 -1.42
CA TYR A 73 -5.07 7.12 -1.74
C TYR A 73 -4.54 8.39 -2.40
N ASP A 74 -5.12 9.55 -2.15
CA ASP A 74 -4.67 10.84 -2.68
C ASP A 74 -3.36 11.33 -2.02
N ALA A 75 -3.20 11.12 -0.71
CA ALA A 75 -1.99 11.42 0.06
C ALA A 75 -0.88 10.37 -0.16
N THR A 76 -0.43 10.26 -1.41
CA THR A 76 0.56 9.28 -1.87
C THR A 76 1.51 9.91 -2.90
N TRP A 77 2.40 9.09 -3.48
CA TRP A 77 3.27 9.50 -4.59
C TRP A 77 4.17 10.71 -4.28
N GLY A 78 4.60 10.84 -3.03
CA GLY A 78 5.47 11.92 -2.56
C GLY A 78 4.72 13.13 -1.99
N ARG A 79 3.39 13.07 -1.84
CA ARG A 79 2.61 14.09 -1.12
C ARG A 79 2.00 13.55 0.17
N ASN A 80 1.95 14.41 1.19
CA ASN A 80 1.26 14.13 2.46
C ASN A 80 -0.21 14.58 2.42
N VAL A 81 -0.95 14.32 3.51
CA VAL A 81 -2.38 14.65 3.65
C VAL A 81 -2.72 16.14 3.57
N TYR A 82 -1.72 17.02 3.70
CA TYR A 82 -1.86 18.47 3.55
C TYR A 82 -1.43 18.95 2.15
N GLY A 83 -1.08 18.02 1.25
CA GLY A 83 -0.55 18.31 -0.08
C GLY A 83 0.93 18.74 -0.10
N GLY A 84 1.62 18.74 1.05
CA GLY A 84 3.05 19.04 1.13
C GLY A 84 3.92 17.86 0.68
N ILE A 85 5.22 18.09 0.50
CA ILE A 85 6.17 17.03 0.12
C ILE A 85 6.30 16.01 1.27
N MET A 86 6.34 14.73 0.89
CA MET A 86 6.68 13.60 1.74
C MET A 86 7.87 12.88 1.13
N GLU A 87 8.94 12.73 1.91
CA GLU A 87 10.15 12.04 1.46
C GLU A 87 9.88 10.56 1.15
N TYR A 88 10.62 10.02 0.19
CA TYR A 88 10.43 8.67 -0.35
C TYR A 88 10.83 7.54 0.62
N ASP A 89 11.42 7.85 1.77
CA ASP A 89 11.89 6.90 2.79
C ASP A 89 11.05 6.95 4.08
N TYR A 90 9.95 7.70 4.07
CA TYR A 90 9.12 7.92 5.27
C TYR A 90 8.44 6.64 5.80
N VAL A 91 8.00 5.75 4.90
CA VAL A 91 7.41 4.46 5.28
C VAL A 91 8.48 3.37 5.19
N PRO A 92 8.77 2.61 6.25
CA PRO A 92 9.73 1.51 6.21
C PRO A 92 9.22 0.35 5.33
N ILE A 93 10.11 -0.56 4.94
CA ILE A 93 9.77 -1.68 4.07
C ILE A 93 8.76 -2.63 4.71
N GLU A 94 8.76 -2.75 6.04
CA GLU A 94 7.84 -3.58 6.81
C GLU A 94 6.43 -2.95 6.96
N GLY A 95 6.32 -1.65 6.67
CA GLY A 95 5.13 -0.87 6.96
C GLY A 95 4.84 -0.78 8.47
N TYR A 96 3.57 -0.62 8.80
CA TYR A 96 3.09 -0.46 10.18
C TYR A 96 1.93 -1.41 10.50
N ASN A 97 1.39 -1.28 11.71
CA ASN A 97 0.34 -2.07 12.37
C ASN A 97 0.79 -3.43 12.93
N THR A 98 0.02 -3.92 13.90
CA THR A 98 0.30 -5.17 14.62
C THR A 98 0.25 -6.39 13.70
N LEU A 99 -0.68 -6.43 12.74
CA LEU A 99 -0.84 -7.59 11.86
C LEU A 99 0.37 -7.75 10.92
N SER A 100 0.85 -6.66 10.32
CA SER A 100 2.09 -6.65 9.52
C SER A 100 3.26 -7.16 10.34
N ALA A 101 3.49 -6.59 11.53
CA ALA A 101 4.59 -7.00 12.41
C ALA A 101 4.53 -8.49 12.76
N ARG A 102 3.33 -9.01 13.07
CA ARG A 102 3.12 -10.41 13.43
C ARG A 102 3.28 -11.36 12.25
N LEU A 103 2.86 -10.97 11.05
CA LEU A 103 3.06 -11.76 9.84
C LEU A 103 4.53 -11.79 9.44
N LEU A 104 5.23 -10.67 9.46
CA LEU A 104 6.64 -10.58 9.08
C LEU A 104 7.58 -11.24 10.11
N ASP A 105 7.10 -11.55 11.30
CA ASP A 105 7.80 -12.37 12.29
C ASP A 105 7.75 -13.88 11.95
N VAL A 106 6.85 -14.30 11.06
CA VAL A 106 6.80 -15.66 10.51
C VAL A 106 7.69 -15.73 9.27
N LYS A 107 8.74 -16.54 9.31
CA LYS A 107 9.78 -16.62 8.26
C LYS A 107 9.19 -16.88 6.87
N GLU A 108 8.21 -17.76 6.77
CA GLU A 108 7.56 -18.13 5.52
C GLU A 108 6.84 -16.91 4.89
N TYR A 109 6.11 -16.14 5.70
CA TYR A 109 5.37 -14.96 5.22
C TYR A 109 6.28 -13.77 4.95
N ARG A 110 7.34 -13.60 5.74
CA ARG A 110 8.37 -12.61 5.47
C ARG A 110 9.05 -12.85 4.12
N ASN A 111 9.42 -14.10 3.84
CA ASN A 111 9.97 -14.49 2.54
C ASN A 111 8.96 -14.29 1.41
N GLN A 112 7.69 -14.64 1.63
CA GLN A 112 6.62 -14.39 0.67
C GLN A 112 6.46 -12.90 0.37
N TYR A 113 6.46 -12.05 1.39
CA TYR A 113 6.37 -10.60 1.24
C TYR A 113 7.57 -10.04 0.46
N ARG A 114 8.78 -10.49 0.78
CA ARG A 114 10.00 -10.12 0.05
C ARG A 114 9.88 -10.41 -1.44
N LEU A 115 9.42 -11.61 -1.80
CA LEU A 115 9.23 -12.03 -3.20
C LEU A 115 8.14 -11.21 -3.90
N ILE A 116 7.02 -10.94 -3.23
CA ILE A 116 5.94 -10.07 -3.75
C ILE A 116 6.50 -8.68 -4.07
N LEU A 117 7.26 -8.11 -3.14
CA LEU A 117 7.82 -6.78 -3.28
C LEU A 117 8.90 -6.73 -4.37
N GLU A 118 9.81 -7.69 -4.40
CA GLU A 118 10.83 -7.83 -5.46
C GLU A 118 10.18 -7.89 -6.85
N GLN A 119 9.21 -8.77 -7.04
CA GLN A 119 8.45 -8.88 -8.29
C GLN A 119 7.73 -7.56 -8.65
N THR A 120 7.14 -6.89 -7.66
CA THR A 120 6.45 -5.60 -7.85
C THR A 120 7.41 -4.52 -8.31
N LEU A 121 8.59 -4.42 -7.68
CA LEU A 121 9.62 -3.44 -8.03
C LEU A 121 10.26 -3.71 -9.40
N GLU A 122 10.23 -4.95 -9.89
CA GLU A 122 10.73 -5.33 -11.22
C GLU A 122 9.71 -5.13 -12.33
N THR A 123 8.42 -5.09 -12.01
CA THR A 123 7.36 -5.08 -13.02
C THR A 123 6.46 -3.87 -12.94
N THR A 124 5.65 -3.73 -11.88
CA THR A 124 4.54 -2.78 -11.82
C THR A 124 4.90 -1.45 -11.17
N PHE A 125 5.83 -1.43 -10.21
CA PHE A 125 6.31 -0.21 -9.54
C PHE A 125 7.64 0.26 -10.14
N THR A 126 7.59 0.57 -11.44
CA THR A 126 8.73 1.11 -12.20
C THR A 126 8.30 2.37 -12.94
N VAL A 127 9.26 3.28 -13.20
CA VAL A 127 9.02 4.46 -14.05
C VAL A 127 8.45 4.03 -15.41
N ALA A 128 9.06 3.02 -16.04
CA ALA A 128 8.61 2.52 -17.35
C ALA A 128 7.17 2.00 -17.36
N ALA A 129 6.71 1.36 -16.27
CA ALA A 129 5.34 0.84 -16.17
C ALA A 129 4.30 1.91 -15.79
N LEU A 130 4.70 2.91 -15.00
CA LEU A 130 3.79 3.93 -14.46
C LEU A 130 3.71 5.18 -15.33
N GLU A 131 4.79 5.57 -16.01
CA GLU A 131 4.84 6.78 -16.83
C GLU A 131 3.75 6.85 -17.90
N PRO A 132 3.49 5.80 -18.72
CA PRO A 132 2.41 5.86 -19.70
C PRO A 132 1.05 6.12 -19.04
N LYS A 133 0.77 5.47 -17.89
CA LYS A 133 -0.51 5.63 -17.17
C LYS A 133 -0.68 7.06 -16.64
N ILE A 134 0.39 7.63 -16.08
CA ILE A 134 0.40 8.99 -15.56
C ILE A 134 0.19 9.96 -16.73
N ARG A 135 0.99 9.86 -17.80
CA ARG A 135 0.89 10.78 -18.94
C ARG A 135 -0.45 10.67 -19.67
N ASP A 136 -0.99 9.47 -19.83
CA ASP A 136 -2.31 9.26 -20.43
C ASP A 136 -3.42 9.94 -19.60
N LEU A 137 -3.37 9.79 -18.27
CA LEU A 137 -4.33 10.43 -17.37
C LEU A 137 -4.22 11.96 -17.41
N TYR A 138 -3.01 12.51 -17.36
CA TYR A 138 -2.79 13.96 -17.44
C TYR A 138 -3.26 14.51 -18.79
N SER A 139 -2.85 13.89 -19.90
CA SER A 139 -3.29 14.26 -21.26
C SER A 139 -4.82 14.27 -21.38
N TYR A 140 -5.49 13.28 -20.80
CA TYR A 140 -6.94 13.21 -20.78
C TYR A 140 -7.59 14.35 -19.96
N LEU A 141 -7.00 14.71 -18.82
CA LEU A 141 -7.56 15.70 -17.88
C LEU A 141 -7.23 17.16 -18.23
N THR A 142 -6.07 17.43 -18.81
CA THR A 142 -5.59 18.79 -19.15
C THR A 142 -6.66 19.70 -19.78
N PRO A 143 -7.42 19.29 -20.83
CA PRO A 143 -8.41 20.19 -21.44
C PRO A 143 -9.55 20.54 -20.47
N TYR A 144 -9.91 19.65 -19.55
CA TYR A 144 -10.97 19.87 -18.57
C TYR A 144 -10.50 20.73 -17.39
N VAL A 145 -9.25 20.54 -16.94
CA VAL A 145 -8.64 21.36 -15.88
C VAL A 145 -8.56 22.83 -16.30
N PHE A 146 -8.27 23.11 -17.56
CA PHE A 146 -8.25 24.48 -18.10
C PHE A 146 -9.63 25.16 -18.05
N LEU A 147 -10.70 24.38 -18.18
CA LEU A 147 -12.08 24.87 -18.15
C LEU A 147 -12.63 25.01 -16.74
N ASP A 148 -12.04 24.34 -15.74
CA ASP A 148 -12.52 24.32 -14.37
C ASP A 148 -12.22 25.65 -13.64
N PRO A 149 -13.23 26.45 -13.26
CA PRO A 149 -13.05 27.73 -12.59
C PRO A 149 -12.36 27.62 -11.22
N HIS A 150 -12.36 26.45 -10.59
CA HIS A 150 -11.72 26.19 -9.30
C HIS A 150 -10.25 25.78 -9.43
N LYS A 151 -9.76 25.48 -10.64
CA LYS A 151 -8.40 24.96 -10.89
C LYS A 151 -7.50 25.86 -11.71
N LYS A 152 -8.04 26.96 -12.27
CA LYS A 152 -7.29 27.90 -13.14
C LYS A 152 -5.96 28.38 -12.54
N ASN A 153 -5.90 28.60 -11.23
CA ASN A 153 -4.70 29.11 -10.55
C ASN A 153 -3.69 28.01 -10.18
N LEU A 154 -3.94 26.75 -10.54
CA LEU A 154 -3.13 25.59 -10.17
C LEU A 154 -2.52 24.86 -11.38
N ILE A 155 -2.72 25.38 -12.60
CA ILE A 155 -2.28 24.75 -13.85
C ILE A 155 -0.76 24.55 -13.87
N ASP A 156 0.01 25.57 -13.46
CA ASP A 156 1.47 25.47 -13.43
C ASP A 156 1.95 24.35 -12.49
N ASN A 157 1.25 24.14 -11.37
CA ASN A 157 1.57 23.03 -10.47
C ASN A 157 1.12 21.69 -11.06
N PHE A 158 -0.05 21.64 -11.70
CA PHE A 158 -0.58 20.43 -12.33
C PHE A 158 0.39 19.89 -13.39
N ASP A 159 0.94 20.73 -14.25
CA ASP A 159 1.85 20.28 -15.31
C ASP A 159 3.21 19.76 -14.80
N LEU A 160 3.59 20.11 -13.55
CA LEU A 160 4.82 19.64 -12.91
C LEU A 160 4.65 18.32 -12.15
N GLU A 161 3.42 17.93 -11.81
CA GLU A 161 3.14 16.73 -11.03
C GLU A 161 3.59 15.41 -11.67
N PRO A 162 3.45 15.18 -12.99
CA PRO A 162 3.92 13.95 -13.60
C PRO A 162 5.40 13.69 -13.31
N GLU A 163 6.25 14.69 -13.49
CA GLU A 163 7.69 14.56 -13.25
C GLU A 163 8.01 14.40 -11.75
N PHE A 164 7.23 15.08 -10.88
CA PHE A 164 7.33 14.91 -9.44
C PHE A 164 7.04 13.45 -9.02
N ILE A 165 5.93 12.88 -9.50
CA ILE A 165 5.52 11.49 -9.22
C ILE A 165 6.56 10.50 -9.75
N LEU A 166 7.07 10.70 -10.97
CA LEU A 166 8.07 9.79 -11.56
C LEU A 166 9.39 9.80 -10.80
N ARG A 167 9.82 10.96 -10.31
CA ARG A 167 10.98 11.07 -9.42
C ARG A 167 10.74 10.32 -8.10
N PHE A 168 9.57 10.51 -7.48
CA PHE A 168 9.20 9.75 -6.29
C PHE A 168 9.25 8.23 -6.54
N VAL A 169 8.69 7.75 -7.65
CA VAL A 169 8.70 6.32 -8.00
C VAL A 169 10.14 5.79 -8.12
N ALA A 170 11.02 6.54 -8.79
CA ALA A 170 12.43 6.15 -8.95
C ALA A 170 13.16 6.07 -7.61
N ASP A 171 13.00 7.09 -6.76
CA ASP A 171 13.67 7.18 -5.47
C ASP A 171 13.10 6.15 -4.47
N ARG A 172 11.79 5.99 -4.42
CA ARG A 172 11.11 4.97 -3.59
C ARG A 172 11.48 3.56 -4.01
N SER A 173 11.52 3.27 -5.31
CA SER A 173 11.93 1.96 -5.82
C SER A 173 13.38 1.64 -5.44
N ARG A 174 14.30 2.62 -5.56
CA ARG A 174 15.69 2.48 -5.11
C ARG A 174 15.79 2.23 -3.60
N TYR A 175 15.05 3.00 -2.80
CA TYR A 175 14.99 2.80 -1.35
C TYR A 175 14.53 1.37 -1.01
N LEU A 176 13.41 0.91 -1.55
CA LEU A 176 12.86 -0.41 -1.24
C LEU A 176 13.79 -1.55 -1.68
N ARG A 177 14.42 -1.44 -2.86
CA ARG A 177 15.42 -2.42 -3.31
C ARG A 177 16.60 -2.54 -2.35
N ASN A 178 17.07 -1.42 -1.80
CA ASN A 178 18.18 -1.43 -0.84
C ASN A 178 17.81 -2.08 0.51
N HIS A 179 16.53 -2.11 0.85
CA HIS A 179 16.00 -2.66 2.11
C HIS A 179 15.40 -4.08 1.95
N LEU A 180 15.36 -4.67 0.75
CA LEU A 180 14.93 -6.07 0.57
C LEU A 180 15.73 -7.06 1.41
N LYS A 181 16.99 -6.75 1.70
CA LYS A 181 17.88 -7.54 2.56
C LYS A 181 17.46 -7.53 4.03
N ASP A 182 16.68 -6.54 4.46
CA ASP A 182 16.21 -6.43 5.85
C ASP A 182 15.07 -7.42 6.11
N LEU A 183 14.47 -7.96 5.04
CA LEU A 183 13.49 -9.04 5.06
C LEU A 183 14.12 -10.45 4.95
N LEU A 184 15.43 -10.62 5.19
CA LEU A 184 16.14 -11.92 5.15
C LEU A 184 16.06 -12.71 6.47
#